data_AF-A0A327JFS1-F1
#
_entry.id   AF-A0A327JFS1-F1
#
_cell.length_a   1.000
_cell.length_b   1.000
_cell.length_c   1.000
_cell.angle_alpha   90.00
_cell.angle_beta   90.00
_cell.angle_gamma   90.00
#
_symmetry.space_group_name_H-M   'P 1'
#
loop_
_entity.id
_entity.type
_entity.pdbx_description
1 polymer ?
#
loop_
_entity_poly.entity_id
_entity_poly.type
_entity_poly.pdbx_seq_one_letter_code
_entity_poly.pdbx_strand_id
1 'polypeptide(L)' 'MEEAGYNITNKEFKQISKWAENVYNIAVIVDYFISNQPEIEECYNLTPVVKNLKDNADLLNAFFIDNEK' A
#
# COMPACT_ATOMS: atom_id res chain seq x y z
N MET A 1 10.40 29.34 -1.70
CA MET A 1 8.94 29.42 -1.59
C MET A 1 8.53 28.15 -0.88
N GLU A 2 8.06 28.26 0.36
CA GLU A 2 7.36 27.14 0.98
C GLU A 2 6.18 26.81 0.06
N GLU A 3 6.19 25.61 -0.51
CA GLU A 3 5.02 25.07 -1.19
C GLU A 3 3.88 25.16 -0.18
N ALA A 4 2.74 25.77 -0.58
CA ALA A 4 1.58 25.90 0.27
C ALA A 4 1.28 24.52 0.88
N GLY A 5 1.57 24.38 2.18
CA GLY A 5 1.47 23.09 2.86
C GLY A 5 0.11 22.50 2.54
N TYR A 6 0.08 21.26 2.06
CA TYR A 6 -1.17 20.54 1.87
C TYR A 6 -1.96 20.66 3.17
N ASN A 7 -3.07 21.41 3.14
CA ASN A 7 -3.93 21.66 4.31
C ASN A 7 -4.73 20.39 4.64
N ILE A 8 -4.05 19.29 4.93
CA ILE A 8 -4.65 18.06 5.43
C ILE A 8 -4.90 18.27 6.92
N THR A 9 -6.16 18.21 7.31
CA THR A 9 -6.54 18.19 8.72
C THR A 9 -6.14 16.85 9.36
N ASN A 10 -5.95 16.81 10.67
CA ASN A 10 -5.68 15.56 11.39
C ASN A 10 -6.77 14.48 11.15
N LYS A 11 -8.01 14.90 10.90
CA LYS A 11 -9.11 13.99 10.56
C LYS A 11 -8.89 13.35 9.19
N GLU A 12 -8.55 14.14 8.19
CA GLU A 12 -8.22 13.65 6.84
C GLU A 12 -6.97 12.78 6.86
N PHE A 13 -5.94 13.17 7.62
CA PHE A 13 -4.72 12.37 7.79
C PHE A 13 -5.03 10.97 8.33
N LYS A 14 -5.82 10.86 9.41
CA LYS A 14 -6.26 9.57 9.97
C LYS A 14 -7.10 8.76 8.99
N GLN A 15 -7.93 9.43 8.20
CA GLN A 15 -8.74 8.75 7.19
C GLN A 15 -7.86 8.16 6.08
N ILE A 16 -6.87 8.91 5.60
CA ILE A 16 -5.93 8.44 4.57
C ILE A 16 -5.04 7.32 5.13
N SER A 17 -4.57 7.44 6.39
CA SER A 17 -3.86 6.37 7.09
C SER A 17 -4.65 5.05 7.07
N LYS A 18 -5.95 5.10 7.37
CA LYS A 18 -6.80 3.91 7.31
C LYS A 18 -6.94 3.34 5.90
N TRP A 19 -6.97 4.19 4.88
CA TRP A 19 -6.96 3.72 3.49
C TRP A 19 -5.64 3.09 3.10
N ALA A 20 -4.50 3.66 3.53
CA ALA A 20 -3.18 3.08 3.30
C ALA A 20 -3.05 1.68 3.94
N GLU A 21 -3.51 1.54 5.19
CA GLU A 21 -3.56 0.25 5.89
C GLU A 21 -4.39 -0.78 5.11
N ASN A 22 -5.56 -0.39 4.60
CA ASN A 22 -6.41 -1.27 3.81
C ASN A 22 -5.75 -1.69 2.49
N VAL A 23 -5.10 -0.76 1.78
CA VAL A 23 -4.38 -1.06 0.54
C VAL A 23 -3.23 -2.03 0.79
N TYR A 24 -2.44 -1.80 1.85
CA TYR A 24 -1.38 -2.71 2.27
C TYR A 24 -1.92 -4.12 2.56
N ASN A 25 -2.97 -4.24 3.35
CA ASN A 25 -3.57 -5.53 3.69
C ASN A 25 -4.07 -6.29 2.45
N ILE A 26 -4.71 -5.60 1.51
CA ILE A 26 -5.15 -6.20 0.24
C ILE A 26 -3.93 -6.66 -0.57
N ALA A 27 -2.92 -5.81 -0.72
CA ALA A 27 -1.72 -6.14 -1.50
C ALA A 27 -1.00 -7.37 -0.92
N VAL A 28 -0.91 -7.48 0.41
CA VAL A 28 -0.34 -8.66 1.10
C VAL A 28 -1.13 -9.94 0.78
N ILE A 29 -2.46 -9.90 0.85
CA ILE A 29 -3.30 -11.07 0.57
C ILE A 29 -3.19 -11.49 -0.89
N VAL A 30 -3.23 -10.54 -1.82
CA VAL A 30 -3.13 -10.82 -3.26
C VAL A 30 -1.74 -11.37 -3.60
N ASP A 31 -0.67 -10.75 -3.08
CA ASP A 31 0.71 -11.23 -3.25
C ASP A 31 0.88 -12.67 -2.75
N TYR A 32 0.34 -12.97 -1.56
CA TYR A 32 0.34 -14.32 -1.03
C TYR A 32 -0.43 -15.27 -1.96
N PHE A 33 -1.63 -14.92 -2.40
CA PHE A 33 -2.45 -15.80 -3.23
C PHE A 33 -1.76 -16.15 -4.55
N ILE A 34 -1.33 -15.15 -5.32
CA ILE A 34 -0.74 -15.37 -6.65
C ILE A 34 0.64 -16.05 -6.58
N SER A 35 1.44 -15.77 -5.55
CA SER A 35 2.78 -16.34 -5.41
C SER A 35 2.73 -17.84 -5.09
N ASN A 36 1.60 -18.33 -4.58
CA ASN A 36 1.36 -19.74 -4.28
C ASN A 36 0.77 -20.53 -5.46
N GLN A 37 0.51 -19.89 -6.60
CA GLN A 37 -0.06 -20.53 -7.81
C GLN A 37 0.80 -20.25 -9.06
N PRO A 38 2.11 -20.54 -9.03
CA PRO A 38 3.01 -20.22 -10.14
C PRO A 38 2.71 -21.00 -11.43
N GLU A 39 1.94 -22.08 -11.34
CA GLU A 39 1.50 -22.88 -12.49
C GLU A 39 0.42 -22.20 -13.33
N ILE A 40 -0.29 -21.20 -12.77
CA ILE A 40 -1.27 -20.41 -13.50
C ILE A 40 -0.53 -19.25 -14.16
N GLU A 41 -0.50 -19.23 -15.49
CA GLU A 41 0.25 -18.25 -16.28
C GLU A 41 -0.13 -16.81 -15.92
N GLU A 42 -1.42 -16.53 -15.70
CA GLU A 42 -1.90 -15.22 -15.27
C GLU A 42 -1.36 -14.82 -13.90
N CYS A 43 -1.29 -15.76 -12.95
CA CYS A 43 -0.72 -15.51 -11.62
C CYS A 43 0.80 -15.28 -11.69
N TYR A 44 1.51 -16.08 -12.48
CA TYR A 44 2.93 -15.89 -12.74
C TYR A 44 3.22 -14.50 -13.33
N ASN A 45 2.47 -14.11 -14.36
CA ASN A 45 2.64 -12.82 -15.03
C ASN A 45 2.26 -11.63 -14.13
N LEU A 46 1.29 -11.78 -13.23
CA LEU A 46 0.89 -10.74 -12.27
C LEU A 46 1.82 -10.62 -11.06
N THR A 47 2.56 -11.66 -10.71
CA THR A 47 3.47 -11.69 -9.54
C THR A 47 4.38 -10.46 -9.45
N PRO A 48 5.17 -10.08 -10.49
CA PRO A 48 6.04 -8.89 -10.40
C PRO A 48 5.27 -7.58 -10.23
N VAL A 49 4.07 -7.47 -10.81
CA VAL A 49 3.23 -6.26 -10.72
C VAL A 49 2.68 -6.10 -9.30
N VAL A 50 2.15 -7.17 -8.74
CA VAL A 50 1.59 -7.16 -7.38
C VAL A 50 2.68 -7.01 -6.32
N LYS A 51 3.87 -7.58 -6.56
CA LYS A 51 5.02 -7.33 -5.68
C LYS A 51 5.38 -5.84 -5.62
N ASN A 52 5.43 -5.16 -6.76
CA ASN A 52 5.67 -3.71 -6.78
C ASN A 52 4.55 -2.92 -6.08
N LEU A 53 3.29 -3.31 -6.28
CA LEU A 53 2.16 -2.71 -5.56
C LEU A 53 2.31 -2.87 -4.04
N LYS A 54 2.65 -4.08 -3.58
CA LYS A 54 2.86 -4.37 -2.16
C LYS A 54 4.01 -3.56 -1.57
N ASP A 55 5.14 -3.48 -2.26
CA ASP A 55 6.29 -2.70 -1.80
C ASP A 55 5.92 -1.21 -1.64
N ASN A 56 5.18 -0.64 -2.61
CA ASN A 56 4.70 0.74 -2.52
C ASN A 56 3.66 0.93 -1.40
N ALA A 57 2.77 -0.04 -1.21
CA ALA A 57 1.76 0.01 -0.15
C ALA A 57 2.39 -0.10 1.24
N ASP A 58 3.44 -0.91 1.39
CA ASP A 58 4.22 -1.05 2.63
C ASP A 58 4.91 0.28 2.99
N LEU A 59 5.58 0.92 2.03
CA LEU A 59 6.18 2.24 2.22
C LEU A 59 5.16 3.30 2.63
N LEU A 60 3.98 3.31 1.99
CA LEU A 60 2.91 4.25 2.32
C LEU A 60 2.36 4.00 3.72
N ASN A 61 2.11 2.74 4.06
CA ASN A 61 1.59 2.36 5.38
C ASN A 61 2.60 2.68 6.49
N ALA A 62 3.88 2.36 6.27
CA ALA A 62 4.97 2.70 7.18
C ALA A 62 5.09 4.22 7.40
N PHE A 63 4.96 5.02 6.34
CA PHE A 63 4.94 6.48 6.45
C PHE A 63 3.85 6.96 7.42
N PHE A 64 2.62 6.45 7.31
CA PHE A 64 1.54 6.84 8.22
C PHE A 64 1.79 6.36 9.66
N ILE A 65 2.27 5.13 9.85
CA ILE A 65 2.61 4.58 11.19
C ILE A 65 3.66 5.46 11.89
N ASP A 66 4.68 5.91 11.16
CA ASP A 66 5.76 6.72 11.73
C ASP A 66 5.32 8.16 12.04
N ASN A 67 4.33 8.69 11.33
CA ASN A 67 3.86 10.08 11.44
C ASN A 67 2.53 10.22 12.22
N GLU A 68 1.92 9.13 12.69
CA GLU A 68 0.75 9.17 13.61
C GLU A 68 1.13 9.41 15.09
N LYS A 69 2.43 9.49 15.42
CA LYS A 69 2.94 9.67 16.79
C LYS A 69 2.90 11.11 17.29
#